data_AF-A0A2R6JCI0-F1
#
_entry.id   AF-A0A2R6JCI0-F1
#
_cell.length_a   1.000
_cell.length_b   1.000
_cell.length_c   1.000
_cell.angle_alpha   90.00
_cell.angle_beta   90.00
_cell.angle_gamma   90.00
#
_symmetry.space_group_name_H-M   'P 1'
#
loop_
_entity.id
_entity.type
_entity.pdbx_description
1 polymer ?
#
loop_
_entity_poly.entity_id
_entity_poly.type
_entity_poly.pdbx_seq_one_letter_code
_entity_poly.pdbx_strand_id
1 'polypeptide(L)'
;MVLPTGLIPTLVFVITVGISVPVTLAAHRFHRTGTDDFRTALTGALYEAGLLYILGIGVIWSIASGGIDPELWEIPATLLATGVATLLVFVALPLWIGKRLVTRLRDTDSATAFRFTTYGWPVAMLFVFAIFVAPGGLFGGDLLSLEGPRACLAGFCGVSLTLVGAVLLEMLVAVGGPGLVGALLLSRRPEGRNPAPDR
;
A
#
# COMPACT_ATOMS: atom_id res chain seq x y z
N MET A 1 18.60 -14.21 -18.84
CA MET A 1 18.85 -12.78 -18.58
C MET A 1 18.36 -12.49 -17.17
N VAL A 2 19.24 -12.09 -16.26
CA VAL A 2 18.87 -11.84 -14.86
C VAL A 2 18.17 -10.48 -14.83
N LEU A 3 16.91 -10.41 -14.37
CA LEU A 3 16.32 -9.11 -14.07
C LEU A 3 17.26 -8.40 -13.08
N PRO A 4 17.64 -7.13 -13.32
CA PRO A 4 18.33 -6.33 -12.32
C PRO A 4 17.62 -6.51 -10.98
N THR A 5 18.31 -7.02 -9.97
CA THR A 5 17.75 -7.33 -8.64
C THR A 5 17.09 -6.11 -8.00
N GLY A 6 17.43 -4.90 -8.43
CA GLY A 6 16.78 -3.65 -8.04
C GLY A 6 15.38 -3.40 -8.64
N LEU A 7 14.98 -4.08 -9.72
CA LEU A 7 13.66 -3.87 -10.35
C LEU A 7 12.53 -4.60 -9.62
N ILE A 8 12.82 -5.70 -8.93
CA ILE A 8 11.79 -6.50 -8.24
C ILE A 8 11.09 -5.68 -7.13
N PRO A 9 11.81 -5.01 -6.21
CA PRO A 9 11.18 -4.17 -5.19
C PRO A 9 10.36 -3.02 -5.80
N THR A 10 10.87 -2.39 -6.86
CA THR A 10 10.17 -1.31 -7.58
C THR A 10 8.87 -1.80 -8.20
N LEU A 11 8.90 -2.96 -8.87
CA LEU A 11 7.73 -3.57 -9.49
C LEU A 11 6.67 -3.92 -8.44
N VAL A 12 7.07 -4.55 -7.33
CA VAL A 12 6.18 -4.88 -6.21
C VAL A 12 5.55 -3.62 -5.61
N PHE A 13 6.32 -2.55 -5.47
CA PHE A 13 5.84 -1.26 -4.98
C PHE A 13 4.80 -0.64 -5.94
N VAL A 14 5.11 -0.55 -7.22
CA VAL A 14 4.21 0.01 -8.24
C VAL A 14 2.91 -0.78 -8.32
N ILE A 15 2.99 -2.12 -8.26
CA ILE A 15 1.81 -2.98 -8.23
C ILE A 15 0.97 -2.71 -6.98
N THR A 16 1.61 -2.59 -5.81
CA THR A 16 0.90 -2.32 -4.54
C THR A 16 0.16 -0.99 -4.58
N VAL A 17 0.81 0.08 -5.07
CA VAL A 17 0.18 1.39 -5.28
C VAL A 17 -0.95 1.27 -6.30
N GLY A 18 -0.70 0.63 -7.44
CA GLY A 18 -1.66 0.45 -8.52
C GLY A 18 -2.91 -0.31 -8.09
N ILE A 19 -2.78 -1.27 -7.18
CA ILE A 19 -3.90 -2.07 -6.63
C ILE A 19 -4.69 -1.29 -5.56
N SER A 20 -4.09 -0.33 -4.86
CA SER A 20 -4.75 0.40 -3.76
C SER A 20 -6.01 1.17 -4.22
N VAL A 21 -5.95 1.80 -5.39
CA VAL A 21 -7.05 2.57 -6.00
C VAL A 21 -8.22 1.66 -6.38
N PRO A 22 -8.06 0.61 -7.23
CA PRO A 22 -9.16 -0.26 -7.62
C PRO A 22 -9.76 -1.01 -6.43
N VAL A 23 -8.96 -1.46 -5.46
CA VAL A 23 -9.48 -2.12 -4.25
C VAL A 23 -10.38 -1.17 -3.47
N THR A 24 -9.96 0.08 -3.27
CA THR A 24 -10.74 1.07 -2.54
C THR A 24 -12.04 1.43 -3.27
N LEU A 25 -11.97 1.60 -4.60
CA LEU A 25 -13.13 1.87 -5.44
C LEU A 25 -14.11 0.69 -5.48
N ALA A 26 -13.60 -0.54 -5.60
CA ALA A 26 -14.40 -1.76 -5.57
C ALA A 26 -15.12 -1.90 -4.22
N ALA A 27 -14.40 -1.76 -3.11
CA ALA A 27 -15.00 -1.78 -1.76
C ALA A 27 -16.08 -0.70 -1.59
N HIS A 28 -15.82 0.53 -2.08
CA HIS A 28 -16.81 1.60 -2.06
C HIS A 28 -18.05 1.28 -2.91
N ARG A 29 -17.84 0.75 -4.12
CA ARG A 29 -18.92 0.38 -5.05
C ARG A 29 -19.77 -0.75 -4.47
N PHE A 30 -19.15 -1.83 -4.02
CA PHE A 30 -19.84 -2.97 -3.41
C PHE A 30 -20.65 -2.56 -2.19
N HIS A 31 -20.08 -1.73 -1.31
CA HIS A 31 -20.81 -1.19 -0.16
C HIS A 31 -21.99 -0.29 -0.54
N ARG A 32 -21.92 0.41 -1.69
CA ARG A 32 -23.02 1.24 -2.18
C ARG A 32 -24.14 0.42 -2.82
N THR A 33 -23.80 -0.71 -3.44
CA THR A 33 -24.74 -1.56 -4.19
C THR A 33 -25.35 -2.69 -3.37
N GLY A 34 -24.72 -3.09 -2.26
CA GLY A 34 -25.18 -4.18 -1.40
C GLY A 34 -25.60 -3.73 0.00
N THR A 35 -26.25 -4.61 0.74
CA THR A 35 -26.55 -4.47 2.17
C THR A 35 -25.37 -4.83 3.07
N ASP A 36 -24.25 -5.26 2.49
CA ASP A 36 -23.11 -5.79 3.25
C ASP A 36 -22.28 -4.68 3.92
N ASP A 37 -21.76 -5.03 5.10
CA ASP A 37 -20.82 -4.21 5.84
C ASP A 37 -19.59 -3.89 4.99
N PHE A 38 -19.10 -2.64 5.10
CA PHE A 38 -17.94 -2.16 4.36
C PHE A 38 -16.69 -3.04 4.56
N ARG A 39 -16.54 -3.67 5.74
CA ARG A 39 -15.46 -4.61 6.05
C ARG A 39 -15.52 -5.85 5.16
N THR A 40 -16.71 -6.40 4.94
CA THR A 40 -16.93 -7.57 4.09
C THR A 40 -16.64 -7.21 2.63
N ALA A 41 -17.13 -6.06 2.17
CA ALA A 41 -16.85 -5.55 0.82
C ALA A 41 -15.35 -5.33 0.57
N LEU A 42 -14.63 -4.74 1.54
CA LEU A 42 -13.17 -4.56 1.42
C LEU A 42 -12.43 -5.89 1.45
N THR A 43 -12.86 -6.83 2.29
CA THR A 43 -12.25 -8.16 2.35
C THR A 43 -12.42 -8.89 1.03
N GLY A 44 -13.61 -8.84 0.42
CA GLY A 44 -13.86 -9.37 -0.93
C GLY A 44 -12.96 -8.73 -1.98
N ALA A 45 -12.87 -7.40 -2.02
CA ALA A 45 -12.01 -6.68 -2.96
C ALA A 45 -10.52 -7.03 -2.78
N LEU A 46 -10.06 -7.24 -1.54
CA LEU A 46 -8.69 -7.67 -1.25
C LEU A 46 -8.45 -9.12 -1.69
N TYR A 47 -9.42 -10.02 -1.53
CA TYR A 47 -9.34 -11.39 -2.04
C TYR A 47 -9.27 -11.40 -3.56
N GLU A 48 -10.10 -10.62 -4.26
CA GLU A 48 -10.06 -10.51 -5.73
C GLU A 48 -8.72 -9.96 -6.21
N ALA A 49 -8.23 -8.88 -5.59
CA ALA A 49 -6.93 -8.31 -5.92
C ALA A 49 -5.77 -9.28 -5.63
N GLY A 50 -5.83 -10.00 -4.50
CA GLY A 50 -4.86 -11.04 -4.16
C GLY A 50 -4.85 -12.19 -5.15
N LEU A 51 -6.03 -12.60 -5.63
CA LEU A 51 -6.17 -13.65 -6.65
C LEU A 51 -5.61 -13.19 -7.99
N LEU A 52 -5.88 -11.94 -8.40
CA LEU A 52 -5.25 -11.34 -9.59
C LEU A 52 -3.73 -11.26 -9.46
N TYR A 53 -3.22 -10.94 -8.28
CA TYR A 53 -1.78 -10.92 -8.01
C TYR A 53 -1.14 -12.31 -8.14
N ILE A 54 -1.74 -13.34 -7.53
CA ILE A 54 -1.28 -14.73 -7.65
C ILE A 54 -1.35 -15.21 -9.10
N LEU A 55 -2.44 -14.90 -9.81
CA LEU A 55 -2.59 -15.20 -11.23
C LEU A 55 -1.51 -14.52 -12.07
N GLY A 56 -1.22 -13.25 -11.79
CA GLY A 56 -0.14 -12.50 -12.45
C GLY A 56 1.23 -13.15 -12.23
N ILE A 57 1.55 -13.55 -11.00
CA ILE A 57 2.77 -14.33 -10.71
C ILE A 57 2.80 -15.64 -11.51
N GLY A 58 1.68 -16.37 -11.53
CA GLY A 58 1.56 -17.63 -12.28
C GLY A 58 1.79 -17.45 -13.78
N VAL A 59 1.26 -16.39 -14.38
CA VAL A 59 1.46 -16.06 -15.81
C VAL A 59 2.91 -15.69 -16.07
N ILE A 60 3.51 -14.81 -15.26
CA ILE A 60 4.93 -14.43 -15.40
C ILE A 60 5.83 -15.66 -15.29
N TRP A 61 5.55 -16.53 -14.32
CA TRP A 61 6.27 -17.78 -14.13
C TRP A 61 6.12 -18.71 -15.33
N SER A 62 4.90 -18.90 -15.85
CA SER A 62 4.64 -19.73 -17.03
C SER A 62 5.36 -19.23 -18.28
N ILE A 63 5.54 -17.91 -18.44
CA ILE A 63 6.27 -17.32 -19.56
C ILE A 63 7.78 -17.44 -19.36
N ALA A 64 8.25 -17.20 -18.12
CA ALA A 64 9.68 -17.14 -17.81
C ALA A 64 10.35 -18.51 -17.70
N SER A 65 9.65 -19.54 -17.19
CA SER A 65 10.28 -20.82 -16.89
C SER A 65 10.35 -21.78 -18.07
N GLY A 66 9.46 -21.68 -19.07
CA GLY A 66 9.46 -22.53 -20.27
C GLY A 66 9.37 -24.05 -20.02
N GLY A 67 9.25 -24.49 -18.77
CA GLY A 67 9.36 -25.88 -18.33
C GLY A 67 9.29 -26.00 -16.79
N ILE A 68 8.90 -27.20 -16.32
CA ILE A 68 8.74 -27.53 -14.89
C ILE A 68 10.08 -28.03 -14.37
N ASP A 69 11.07 -27.14 -14.24
CA ASP A 69 12.32 -27.47 -13.55
C ASP A 69 12.11 -27.25 -12.04
N PRO A 70 12.22 -28.32 -11.21
CA PRO A 70 11.94 -28.23 -9.78
C PRO A 70 12.94 -27.37 -9.00
N GLU A 71 14.14 -27.12 -9.55
CA GLU A 71 15.14 -26.21 -8.95
C GLU A 71 14.75 -24.72 -9.04
N LEU A 72 13.81 -24.35 -9.91
CA LEU A 72 13.35 -22.97 -10.08
C LEU A 72 12.23 -22.56 -9.12
N TRP A 73 11.86 -23.40 -8.14
CA TRP A 73 10.79 -23.12 -7.16
C TRP A 73 11.14 -21.99 -6.17
N GLU A 74 12.41 -21.68 -5.98
CA GLU A 74 12.85 -20.62 -5.06
C GLU A 74 12.37 -19.22 -5.48
N ILE A 75 12.29 -18.95 -6.79
CA ILE A 75 11.87 -17.66 -7.34
C ILE A 75 10.37 -17.38 -7.08
N PRO A 76 9.41 -18.25 -7.45
CA PRO A 76 8.01 -18.03 -7.14
C PRO A 76 7.74 -18.07 -5.62
N ALA A 77 8.44 -18.92 -4.86
CA ALA A 77 8.30 -18.94 -3.40
C ALA A 77 8.74 -17.61 -2.76
N THR A 78 9.87 -17.05 -3.20
CA THR A 78 10.34 -15.74 -2.70
C THR A 78 9.42 -14.61 -3.15
N LEU A 79 8.92 -14.60 -4.38
CA LEU A 79 7.94 -13.62 -4.86
C LEU A 79 6.61 -13.70 -4.11
N LEU A 80 6.14 -14.90 -3.79
CA LEU A 80 4.93 -15.11 -3.01
C LEU A 80 5.13 -14.64 -1.57
N ALA A 81 6.22 -15.06 -0.92
CA ALA A 81 6.55 -14.67 0.44
C ALA A 81 6.74 -13.15 0.58
N THR A 82 7.50 -12.53 -0.33
CA THR A 82 7.67 -11.08 -0.36
C THR A 82 6.37 -10.36 -0.69
N GLY A 83 5.58 -10.88 -1.62
CA GLY A 83 4.25 -10.36 -1.94
C GLY A 83 3.31 -10.36 -0.73
N VAL A 84 3.21 -11.50 -0.02
CA VAL A 84 2.38 -11.63 1.20
C VAL A 84 2.88 -10.71 2.30
N ALA A 85 4.20 -10.69 2.56
CA ALA A 85 4.78 -9.79 3.56
C ALA A 85 4.49 -8.32 3.24
N THR A 86 4.65 -7.92 1.97
CA THR A 86 4.34 -6.57 1.50
C THR A 86 2.86 -6.26 1.68
N LEU A 87 1.97 -7.18 1.33
CA LEU A 87 0.53 -6.98 1.50
C LEU A 87 0.18 -6.78 2.99
N LEU A 88 0.71 -7.61 3.89
CA LEU A 88 0.49 -7.43 5.33
C LEU A 88 1.02 -6.08 5.84
N VAL A 89 2.22 -5.70 5.42
CA VAL A 89 2.88 -4.46 5.86
C VAL A 89 2.21 -3.20 5.28
N PHE A 90 1.75 -3.23 4.02
CA PHE A 90 1.24 -2.05 3.33
C PHE A 90 -0.30 -1.97 3.25
N VAL A 91 -1.00 -3.05 3.65
CA VAL A 91 -2.47 -3.07 3.71
C VAL A 91 -2.95 -3.22 5.15
N ALA A 92 -2.53 -4.26 5.85
CA ALA A 92 -3.08 -4.53 7.18
C ALA A 92 -2.59 -3.53 8.22
N LEU A 93 -1.28 -3.23 8.22
CA LEU A 93 -0.68 -2.31 9.19
C LEU A 93 -1.23 -0.86 9.05
N PRO A 94 -1.31 -0.25 7.86
CA PRO A 94 -1.82 1.12 7.72
C PRO A 94 -3.31 1.23 8.05
N LEU A 95 -4.10 0.21 7.72
CA LEU A 95 -5.52 0.19 8.07
C LEU A 95 -5.71 0.05 9.59
N TRP A 96 -4.91 -0.77 10.26
CA TRP A 96 -4.96 -0.93 11.71
C TRP A 96 -4.51 0.34 12.45
N ILE A 97 -3.36 0.91 12.06
CA ILE A 97 -2.81 2.13 12.67
C ILE A 97 -3.71 3.32 12.35
N GLY A 98 -4.13 3.47 11.09
CA GLY A 98 -5.02 4.54 10.66
C GLY A 98 -6.38 4.50 11.36
N LYS A 99 -6.99 3.32 11.51
CA LYS A 99 -8.22 3.14 12.31
C LYS A 99 -8.01 3.65 13.73
N ARG A 100 -6.93 3.20 14.39
CA ARG A 100 -6.64 3.58 15.78
C ARG A 100 -6.37 5.09 15.92
N LEU A 101 -5.72 5.68 14.93
CA LEU A 101 -5.44 7.11 14.87
C LEU A 101 -6.74 7.91 14.72
N VAL A 102 -7.61 7.55 13.77
CA VAL A 102 -8.90 8.23 13.55
C VAL A 102 -9.81 8.10 14.77
N THR A 103 -9.91 6.90 15.37
CA THR A 103 -10.72 6.72 16.60
C THR A 103 -10.22 7.60 17.73
N ARG A 104 -8.90 7.76 17.89
CA ARG A 104 -8.33 8.60 18.96
C ARG A 104 -8.49 10.08 18.70
N LEU A 105 -8.40 10.51 17.44
CA LEU A 105 -8.44 11.93 17.08
C LEU A 105 -9.87 12.49 16.98
N ARG A 106 -10.85 11.64 16.69
CA ARG A 106 -12.21 12.08 16.32
C ARG A 106 -13.33 11.43 17.14
N ASP A 107 -13.00 10.63 18.15
CA ASP A 107 -13.95 9.93 19.04
C ASP A 107 -15.16 9.34 18.29
N THR A 108 -14.87 8.69 17.17
CA THR A 108 -15.86 8.20 16.22
C THR A 108 -15.98 6.69 16.32
N ASP A 109 -17.16 6.15 16.01
CA ASP A 109 -17.35 4.71 15.91
C ASP A 109 -16.31 4.03 15.00
N SER A 110 -15.93 2.83 15.42
CA SER A 110 -14.84 2.05 14.83
C SER A 110 -15.10 1.67 13.37
N ALA A 111 -16.35 1.52 12.95
CA ALA A 111 -16.71 1.21 11.56
C ALA A 111 -16.55 2.44 10.66
N THR A 112 -16.95 3.61 11.15
CA THR A 112 -16.78 4.87 10.45
C THR A 112 -15.29 5.25 10.35
N ALA A 113 -14.53 5.09 11.43
CA ALA A 113 -13.09 5.32 11.43
C ALA A 113 -12.36 4.43 10.41
N PHE A 114 -12.73 3.15 10.33
CA PHE A 114 -12.18 2.22 9.34
C PHE A 114 -12.50 2.67 7.91
N ARG A 115 -13.77 3.01 7.64
CA ARG A 115 -14.21 3.48 6.32
C ARG A 115 -13.46 4.72 5.84
N PHE A 116 -13.30 5.73 6.69
CA PHE A 116 -12.56 6.94 6.34
C PHE A 116 -11.06 6.69 6.19
N THR A 117 -10.48 5.79 6.98
CA THR A 117 -9.09 5.35 6.81
C THR A 117 -8.89 4.69 5.45
N THR A 118 -9.79 3.80 5.03
CA THR A 118 -9.73 3.15 3.71
C THR A 118 -9.86 4.16 2.58
N TYR A 119 -10.68 5.21 2.71
CA TYR A 119 -10.74 6.29 1.71
C TYR A 119 -9.47 7.15 1.64
N GLY A 120 -8.77 7.30 2.76
CA GLY A 120 -7.46 7.97 2.80
C GLY A 120 -6.33 7.14 2.19
N TRP A 121 -6.51 5.83 2.04
CA TRP A 121 -5.46 4.91 1.60
C TRP A 121 -4.94 5.17 0.19
N PRO A 122 -5.78 5.34 -0.87
CA PRO A 122 -5.29 5.69 -2.19
C PRO A 122 -4.52 7.02 -2.24
N VAL A 123 -5.00 8.02 -1.48
CA VAL A 123 -4.34 9.34 -1.43
C VAL A 123 -2.96 9.20 -0.81
N ALA A 124 -2.84 8.48 0.31
CA ALA A 124 -1.55 8.20 0.94
C ALA A 124 -0.61 7.44 -0.02
N MET A 125 -1.10 6.40 -0.70
CA MET A 125 -0.30 5.64 -1.66
C MET A 125 0.16 6.48 -2.86
N LEU A 126 -0.65 7.44 -3.32
CA LEU A 126 -0.23 8.41 -4.34
C LEU A 126 0.89 9.33 -3.82
N PHE A 127 0.86 9.73 -2.55
CA PHE A 127 1.98 10.48 -1.95
C PHE A 127 3.25 9.64 -1.85
N VAL A 128 3.15 8.38 -1.41
CA VAL A 128 4.31 7.47 -1.36
C VAL A 128 4.87 7.27 -2.78
N PHE A 129 4.01 7.08 -3.78
CA PHE A 129 4.41 6.98 -5.17
C PHE A 129 5.07 8.26 -5.70
N ALA A 130 4.52 9.43 -5.37
CA ALA A 130 5.11 10.71 -5.77
C ALA A 130 6.50 10.91 -5.15
N ILE A 131 6.69 10.53 -3.87
CA ILE A 131 7.99 10.57 -3.20
C ILE A 131 8.98 9.62 -3.89
N PHE A 132 8.53 8.42 -4.23
CA PHE A 132 9.34 7.40 -4.90
C PHE A 132 9.75 7.78 -6.33
N VAL A 133 8.83 8.39 -7.11
CA VAL A 133 9.05 8.73 -8.53
C VAL A 133 9.71 10.09 -8.72
N ALA A 134 9.66 10.99 -7.73
CA ALA A 134 10.27 12.31 -7.84
C ALA A 134 11.78 12.18 -8.14
N PRO A 135 12.26 12.69 -9.29
CA PRO A 135 13.68 12.62 -9.64
C PRO A 135 14.49 13.42 -8.60
N GLY A 136 15.45 12.75 -7.95
CA GLY A 136 16.27 13.33 -6.89
C GLY A 136 15.75 13.16 -5.45
N GLY A 137 14.55 12.59 -5.26
CA GLY A 137 13.86 12.59 -3.96
C GLY A 137 13.61 14.00 -3.41
N LEU A 138 13.02 14.11 -2.21
CA LEU A 138 12.83 15.41 -1.53
C LEU A 138 14.14 16.14 -1.19
N PHE A 139 15.29 15.48 -1.34
CA PHE A 139 16.61 15.98 -0.95
C PHE A 139 17.59 16.19 -2.11
N GLY A 140 17.11 16.12 -3.37
CA GLY A 140 17.86 16.59 -4.55
C GLY A 140 19.09 15.77 -4.95
N GLY A 141 19.17 14.50 -4.56
CA GLY A 141 20.24 13.59 -4.97
C GLY A 141 19.68 12.45 -5.81
N ASP A 142 20.28 12.18 -6.98
CA ASP A 142 19.94 10.99 -7.77
C ASP A 142 19.88 9.76 -6.86
N LEU A 143 18.73 9.10 -6.77
CA LEU A 143 18.54 7.87 -5.97
C LEU A 143 19.51 6.74 -6.40
N LEU A 144 20.18 6.91 -7.54
CA LEU A 144 21.22 6.03 -8.09
C LEU A 144 22.65 6.58 -7.94
N SER A 145 22.85 7.79 -7.40
CA SER A 145 24.16 8.32 -7.04
C SER A 145 24.51 7.91 -5.61
N LEU A 146 25.13 6.72 -5.47
CA LEU A 146 25.56 6.10 -4.20
C LEU A 146 26.83 6.75 -3.59
N GLU A 147 27.01 8.07 -3.71
CA GLU A 147 28.18 8.81 -3.18
C GLU A 147 27.93 9.50 -1.82
N GLY A 148 26.83 9.19 -1.13
CA GLY A 148 26.58 9.66 0.24
C GLY A 148 27.26 8.81 1.33
N PRO A 149 27.35 9.31 2.59
CA PRO A 149 27.88 8.54 3.71
C PRO A 149 27.10 7.22 3.89
N ARG A 150 27.83 6.11 3.78
CA ARG A 150 27.30 4.74 3.80
C ARG A 150 27.20 4.25 5.24
N ALA A 151 26.05 3.72 5.63
CA ALA A 151 25.88 2.99 6.89
C ALA A 151 25.87 1.48 6.60
N CYS A 152 26.39 0.67 7.53
CA CYS A 152 26.26 -0.78 7.48
C CYS A 152 25.09 -1.19 8.37
N LEU A 153 24.00 -1.68 7.78
CA LEU A 153 22.87 -2.24 8.53
C LEU A 153 22.94 -3.77 8.43
N ALA A 154 23.17 -4.44 9.58
CA ALA A 154 23.10 -5.91 9.71
C ALA A 154 23.81 -6.71 8.61
N GLY A 155 25.04 -6.32 8.25
CA GLY A 155 25.87 -7.05 7.26
C GLY A 155 25.79 -6.56 5.81
N PHE A 156 24.86 -5.63 5.49
CA PHE A 156 24.84 -4.92 4.21
C PHE A 156 25.56 -3.58 4.34
N CYS A 157 26.79 -3.51 3.86
CA CYS A 157 27.53 -2.25 3.77
C CYS A 157 27.27 -1.57 2.41
N GLY A 158 26.89 -0.29 2.44
CA GLY A 158 26.66 0.50 1.21
C GLY A 158 25.30 1.16 1.10
N VAL A 159 24.42 1.01 2.11
CA VAL A 159 23.13 1.71 2.13
C VAL A 159 23.37 3.15 2.54
N SER A 160 22.97 4.12 1.70
CA SER A 160 23.09 5.53 2.05
C SER A 160 22.11 5.90 3.16
N LEU A 161 22.54 6.75 4.09
CA LEU A 161 21.64 7.31 5.13
C LEU A 161 20.42 8.01 4.51
N THR A 162 20.58 8.60 3.33
CA THR A 162 19.49 9.23 2.57
C THR A 162 18.46 8.21 2.10
N LEU A 163 18.88 7.02 1.65
CA LEU A 163 17.96 5.94 1.27
C LEU A 163 17.20 5.43 2.50
N VAL A 164 17.87 5.23 3.64
CA VAL A 164 17.21 4.82 4.89
C VAL A 164 16.19 5.87 5.33
N GLY A 165 16.56 7.15 5.28
CA GLY A 165 15.66 8.25 5.61
C GLY A 165 14.44 8.32 4.68
N ALA A 166 14.63 8.12 3.37
CA ALA A 166 13.56 8.08 2.39
C ALA A 166 12.61 6.90 2.64
N VAL A 167 13.15 5.69 2.85
CA VAL A 167 12.35 4.49 3.17
C VAL A 167 11.56 4.66 4.47
N LEU A 168 12.18 5.25 5.50
CA LEU A 168 11.49 5.54 6.75
C LEU A 168 10.36 6.56 6.55
N LEU A 169 10.60 7.61 5.77
CA LEU A 169 9.59 8.61 5.45
C LEU A 169 8.43 7.99 4.66
N GLU A 170 8.73 7.20 3.64
CA GLU A 170 7.75 6.46 2.85
C GLU A 170 6.93 5.52 3.73
N MET A 171 7.57 4.79 4.65
CA MET A 171 6.87 3.93 5.62
C MET A 171 5.97 4.73 6.56
N LEU A 172 6.43 5.88 7.05
CA LEU A 172 5.61 6.76 7.89
C LEU A 172 4.38 7.28 7.13
N VAL A 173 4.55 7.70 5.87
CA VAL A 173 3.45 8.18 5.02
C VAL A 173 2.51 7.03 4.65
N ALA A 174 3.04 5.85 4.30
CA ALA A 174 2.25 4.68 3.95
C ALA A 174 1.39 4.21 5.14
N VAL A 175 1.94 4.22 6.35
CA VAL A 175 1.30 3.71 7.57
C VAL A 175 0.39 4.74 8.23
N GLY A 176 0.85 5.99 8.37
CA GLY A 176 0.10 7.05 9.05
C GLY A 176 -0.80 7.87 8.12
N GLY A 177 -0.44 7.98 6.84
CA GLY A 177 -1.15 8.79 5.85
C GLY A 177 -2.63 8.43 5.69
N PRO A 178 -3.03 7.14 5.60
CA PRO A 178 -4.44 6.79 5.43
C PRO A 178 -5.32 7.30 6.58
N GLY A 179 -4.82 7.21 7.82
CA GLY A 179 -5.52 7.71 9.00
C GLY A 179 -5.59 9.24 9.06
N LEU A 180 -4.49 9.93 8.74
CA LEU A 180 -4.46 11.40 8.72
C LEU A 180 -5.39 11.97 7.65
N VAL A 181 -5.32 11.44 6.42
CA VAL A 181 -6.21 11.84 5.32
C VAL A 181 -7.66 11.50 5.67
N GLY A 182 -7.92 10.32 6.24
CA GLY A 182 -9.25 9.93 6.71
C GLY A 182 -9.83 10.89 7.76
N ALA A 183 -9.02 11.30 8.74
CA ALA A 183 -9.42 12.27 9.76
C ALA A 183 -9.71 13.66 9.15
N LEU A 184 -8.90 14.10 8.19
CA LEU A 184 -9.10 15.34 7.43
C LEU A 184 -10.42 15.32 6.65
N LEU A 185 -10.72 14.21 5.96
CA LEU A 185 -11.96 14.03 5.22
C LEU A 185 -13.19 14.07 6.13
N LEU A 186 -13.10 13.43 7.31
CA LEU A 186 -14.17 13.47 8.31
C LEU A 186 -14.45 14.90 8.79
N SER A 187 -13.39 15.70 8.95
CA SER A 187 -13.47 17.10 9.41
C SER A 187 -14.15 18.04 8.42
N ARG A 188 -14.14 17.69 7.12
CA ARG A 188 -14.76 18.49 6.06
C ARG A 188 -16.24 18.18 5.85
N ARG A 189 -16.79 17.17 6.54
CA ARG A 189 -18.20 16.84 6.45
C ARG A 189 -18.97 17.89 7.28
N PRO A 190 -19.77 18.78 6.66
CA PRO A 190 -20.48 19.80 7.41
C PRO A 190 -21.44 19.12 8.37
N GLU A 191 -21.32 19.43 9.66
CA GLU A 191 -22.17 18.96 10.77
C GLU A 191 -23.66 19.35 10.62
N GLY A 192 -24.06 19.94 9.49
CA GLY A 192 -25.31 20.69 9.36
C GLY A 192 -26.36 20.12 8.40
N ARG A 193 -26.17 18.96 7.75
CA ARG A 193 -27.27 18.35 6.98
C ARG A 193 -28.03 17.38 7.87
N ASN A 194 -28.81 17.94 8.80
CA ASN A 194 -29.98 17.23 9.32
C ASN A 194 -30.83 16.84 8.10
N PRO A 195 -31.07 15.55 7.83
CA PRO A 195 -32.11 15.19 6.87
C PRO A 195 -33.39 15.83 7.40
N ALA A 196 -34.01 16.69 6.58
CA ALA A 196 -35.34 17.18 6.90
C ALA A 196 -36.22 15.95 7.17
N PRO A 197 -37.04 15.95 8.23
CA PRO A 197 -37.98 14.87 8.45
C PRO A 197 -38.87 14.78 7.20
N ASP A 198 -38.82 13.65 6.50
CA ASP A 198 -39.76 13.33 5.44
C ASP A 198 -41.17 13.48 6.02
N ARG A 199 -41.94 14.43 5.49
CA ARG A 199 -43.35 14.64 5.77
C ARG A 199 -44.20 13.86 4.79
#